data_AF-A0A4W3GFZ0-F1
#
_entry.id   AF-A0A4W3GFZ0-F1
#
_cell.length_a   1.000
_cell.length_b   1.000
_cell.length_c   1.000
_cell.angle_alpha   90.00
_cell.angle_beta   90.00
_cell.angle_gamma   90.00
#
_symmetry.space_group_name_H-M   'P 1'
#
loop_
_entity.id
_entity.type
_entity.pdbx_description
1 polymer ?
#
loop_
_entity_poly.entity_id
_entity_poly.type
_entity_poly.pdbx_seq_one_letter_code
_entity_poly.pdbx_strand_id
1 'polypeptide(L)'
;MVVQRQMSVLEEEVEEFRQDLKRYVKSAANQSGSLHISVQKLRNESRFIVYEFWQDRASWRSHLQANHSKAFQRKNVDFLETPELMTTMLLPGKTPAHTRAPTPRPGPRTMRPFLSPSTPTATTPPSTRTCPCKIMLAFNIAPYHVVETSQSASQSVL
;
A
#
# COMPACT_ATOMS: atom_id res chain seq x y z
N MET A 1 -1.43 2.22 -6.93
CA MET A 1 -2.14 3.40 -6.38
C MET A 1 -2.22 3.26 -4.87
N VAL A 2 -2.09 4.36 -4.13
CA VAL A 2 -2.22 4.36 -2.66
C VAL A 2 -3.49 5.08 -2.28
N VAL A 3 -4.23 4.52 -1.33
CA VAL A 3 -5.43 5.13 -0.74
C VAL A 3 -5.18 5.23 0.75
N GLN A 4 -5.30 6.44 1.27
CA GLN A 4 -5.24 6.72 2.70
C GLN A 4 -6.65 7.03 3.18
N ARG A 5 -7.09 6.39 4.25
CA ARG A 5 -8.38 6.59 4.87
C ARG A 5 -8.17 6.97 6.32
N GLN A 6 -8.66 8.13 6.72
CA GLN A 6 -8.58 8.62 8.09
C GLN A 6 -9.96 8.59 8.72
N MET A 7 -10.04 8.04 9.93
CA MET A 7 -11.26 7.74 10.66
C MET A 7 -11.09 8.25 12.08
N SER A 8 -11.80 9.33 12.46
CA SER A 8 -11.90 9.79 13.85
C SER A 8 -13.10 9.09 14.48
N VAL A 9 -12.84 8.16 15.39
CA VAL A 9 -13.83 7.27 16.02
C VAL A 9 -14.24 7.86 17.37
N LEU A 10 -15.50 7.69 17.74
CA LEU A 10 -16.00 8.01 19.08
C LEU A 10 -15.23 7.18 20.12
N GLU A 11 -14.74 7.81 21.19
CA GLU A 11 -13.93 7.14 22.23
C GLU A 11 -14.61 5.88 22.81
N GLU A 12 -15.93 5.92 22.98
CA GLU A 12 -16.75 4.82 23.51
C GLU A 12 -16.88 3.64 22.54
N GLU A 13 -16.79 3.90 21.22
CA GLU A 13 -16.99 2.91 20.15
C GLU A 13 -15.67 2.31 19.63
N VAL A 14 -14.51 2.76 20.14
CA VAL A 14 -13.18 2.38 19.63
C VAL A 14 -12.97 0.86 19.59
N GLU A 15 -13.46 0.15 20.60
CA GLU A 15 -13.22 -1.30 20.73
C GLU A 15 -14.05 -2.10 19.72
N GLU A 16 -15.31 -1.73 19.47
CA GLU A 16 -16.15 -2.33 18.44
C GLU A 16 -15.63 -2.00 17.04
N PHE A 17 -15.32 -0.72 16.80
CA PHE A 17 -14.72 -0.27 15.56
C PHE A 17 -13.43 -1.02 15.25
N ARG A 18 -12.58 -1.31 16.25
CA ARG A 18 -11.34 -2.07 16.06
C ARG A 18 -11.61 -3.47 15.52
N GLN A 19 -12.66 -4.13 15.98
CA GLN A 19 -13.03 -5.47 15.51
C GLN A 19 -13.55 -5.42 14.06
N ASP A 20 -14.39 -4.44 13.75
CA ASP A 20 -14.89 -4.25 12.39
C ASP A 20 -13.81 -3.83 11.40
N LEU A 21 -12.88 -2.97 11.82
CA LEU A 21 -11.71 -2.60 11.04
C LEU A 21 -10.82 -3.81 10.76
N LYS A 22 -10.56 -4.67 11.75
CA LYS A 22 -9.82 -5.93 11.55
C LYS A 22 -10.50 -6.82 10.51
N ARG A 23 -11.83 -6.95 10.57
CA ARG A 23 -12.62 -7.73 9.60
C ARG A 23 -12.55 -7.14 8.20
N TYR A 24 -12.70 -5.82 8.09
CA TYR A 24 -12.58 -5.08 6.84
C TYR A 24 -11.20 -5.27 6.19
N VAL A 25 -10.13 -5.06 6.96
CA VAL A 25 -8.74 -5.19 6.47
C VAL A 25 -8.47 -6.62 5.99
N LYS A 26 -8.93 -7.63 6.73
CA LYS A 26 -8.80 -9.04 6.32
C LYS A 26 -9.48 -9.30 4.97
N SER A 27 -10.71 -8.80 4.79
CA SER A 27 -11.45 -8.94 3.52
C SER A 27 -10.82 -8.13 2.38
N ALA A 28 -10.37 -6.91 2.65
CA ALA A 28 -9.76 -6.02 1.68
C ALA A 28 -8.37 -6.52 1.23
N ALA A 29 -7.59 -7.12 2.13
CA ALA A 29 -6.27 -7.70 1.83
C ALA A 29 -6.38 -8.91 0.91
N ASN A 30 -7.47 -9.68 1.02
CA ASN A 30 -7.73 -10.85 0.18
C ASN A 30 -8.41 -10.51 -1.15
N GLN A 31 -8.67 -9.22 -1.42
CA GLN A 31 -9.33 -8.83 -2.65
C GLN A 31 -8.36 -8.80 -3.84
N SER A 32 -8.86 -9.18 -5.02
CA SER A 32 -8.13 -9.02 -6.28
C SER A 32 -7.62 -7.59 -6.47
N GLY A 33 -6.32 -7.47 -6.77
CA GLY A 33 -5.62 -6.20 -6.95
C GLY A 33 -5.17 -5.51 -5.66
N SER A 34 -5.39 -6.10 -4.49
CA SER A 34 -4.82 -5.62 -3.23
C SER A 34 -3.36 -6.04 -3.11
N LEU A 35 -2.46 -5.09 -2.87
CA LEU A 35 -1.02 -5.33 -2.74
C LEU A 35 -0.59 -5.37 -1.27
N HIS A 36 -1.13 -4.46 -0.47
CA HIS A 36 -0.82 -4.32 0.95
C HIS A 36 -1.85 -3.43 1.64
N ILE A 37 -2.16 -3.67 2.92
CA ILE A 37 -3.02 -2.81 3.71
C ILE A 37 -2.41 -2.65 5.09
N SER A 38 -2.00 -1.43 5.43
CA SER A 38 -1.46 -1.07 6.75
C SER A 38 -2.47 -0.25 7.55
N VAL A 39 -2.45 -0.39 8.87
CA VAL A 39 -3.30 0.37 9.80
C VAL A 39 -2.43 1.00 10.86
N GLN A 40 -2.66 2.29 11.09
CA GLN A 40 -1.97 3.09 12.08
C GLN A 40 -3.00 3.71 13.03
N LYS A 41 -2.83 3.52 14.34
CA LYS A 41 -3.58 4.25 15.37
C LYS A 41 -2.74 5.43 15.86
N LEU A 42 -3.33 6.62 15.95
CA LEU A 42 -2.69 7.78 16.56
C LEU A 42 -2.74 7.64 18.08
N ARG A 43 -1.60 7.81 18.77
CA ARG A 43 -1.46 7.44 20.19
C ARG A 43 -2.30 8.29 21.14
N ASN A 44 -2.65 9.50 20.75
CA ASN A 44 -3.29 10.49 21.60
C ASN A 44 -4.72 10.82 21.16
N GLU A 45 -5.25 10.09 20.16
CA GLU A 45 -6.54 10.35 19.56
C GLU A 45 -7.23 9.02 19.27
N SER A 46 -8.56 8.99 19.30
CA SER A 46 -9.36 7.87 18.78
C SER A 46 -9.38 7.86 17.25
N ARG A 47 -8.24 8.16 16.63
CA ARG A 47 -8.09 8.32 15.19
C ARG A 47 -7.24 7.21 14.59
N PHE A 48 -7.77 6.61 13.54
CA PHE A 48 -7.16 5.53 12.79
C PHE A 48 -6.87 5.99 11.37
N ILE A 49 -5.74 5.54 10.83
CA ILE A 49 -5.32 5.78 9.46
C ILE A 49 -5.08 4.42 8.81
N VAL A 50 -5.81 4.13 7.74
CA VAL A 50 -5.64 2.93 6.91
C VAL A 50 -4.95 3.33 5.62
N TYR A 51 -3.87 2.63 5.29
CA TYR A 51 -3.15 2.76 4.02
C TYR A 51 -3.37 1.52 3.18
N GLU A 52 -4.09 1.67 2.08
CA GLU A 52 -4.35 0.60 1.13
C GLU A 52 -3.54 0.80 -0.14
N PHE A 53 -2.82 -0.24 -0.52
CA PHE A 53 -2.03 -0.29 -1.74
C PHE A 53 -2.78 -1.15 -2.73
N TRP A 54 -3.26 -0.52 -3.79
CA TRP A 54 -3.97 -1.16 -4.87
C TRP A 54 -3.10 -1.20 -6.13
N GLN A 55 -3.23 -2.26 -6.92
CA GLN A 55 -2.54 -2.43 -8.18
C GLN A 55 -2.86 -1.28 -9.14
N ASP A 56 -4.15 -0.97 -9.31
CA ASP A 56 -4.65 0.10 -10.17
C ASP A 56 -5.92 0.76 -9.60
N ARG A 57 -6.41 1.78 -10.31
CA ARG A 57 -7.63 2.50 -9.93
C ARG A 57 -8.89 1.64 -10.09
N ALA A 58 -8.89 0.71 -11.04
CA ALA A 58 -10.05 -0.16 -11.32
C ALA A 58 -10.28 -1.17 -10.18
N SER A 59 -9.20 -1.79 -9.67
CA SER A 59 -9.22 -2.72 -8.54
C SER A 59 -9.76 -2.05 -7.28
N TRP A 60 -9.30 -0.83 -7.00
CA TRP A 60 -9.85 -0.02 -5.90
C TRP A 60 -11.32 0.37 -6.15
N ARG A 61 -11.70 0.77 -7.36
CA ARG A 61 -13.09 1.09 -7.69
C ARG A 61 -14.00 -0.13 -7.45
N SER A 62 -13.54 -1.31 -7.85
CA SER A 62 -14.21 -2.58 -7.60
C SER A 62 -14.30 -2.88 -6.10
N HIS A 63 -13.22 -2.63 -5.35
CA HIS A 63 -13.23 -2.72 -3.88
C HIS A 63 -14.33 -1.90 -3.24
N LEU A 64 -14.48 -0.63 -3.62
CA LEU A 64 -15.53 0.24 -3.09
C LEU A 64 -16.95 -0.27 -3.38
N GLN A 65 -17.12 -1.08 -4.44
CA GLN A 65 -18.42 -1.67 -4.77
C GLN A 65 -18.70 -2.99 -4.06
N ALA A 66 -17.68 -3.62 -3.46
CA ALA A 66 -17.80 -4.89 -2.78
C ALA A 66 -18.63 -4.79 -1.49
N ASN A 67 -19.33 -5.88 -1.17
CA ASN A 67 -20.27 -5.93 -0.04
C ASN A 67 -19.59 -5.62 1.30
N HIS A 68 -18.38 -6.13 1.54
CA HIS A 68 -17.63 -5.85 2.77
C HIS A 68 -17.22 -4.38 2.88
N SER A 69 -16.87 -3.74 1.76
CA SER A 69 -16.50 -2.32 1.75
C SER A 69 -17.72 -1.44 2.02
N LYS A 70 -18.87 -1.74 1.40
CA LYS A 70 -20.13 -1.03 1.65
C LYS A 70 -20.64 -1.23 3.07
N ALA A 71 -20.55 -2.45 3.60
CA ALA A 71 -20.92 -2.75 4.99
C ALA A 71 -20.06 -1.95 5.97
N PHE A 72 -18.74 -1.91 5.75
CA PHE A 72 -17.83 -1.14 6.58
C PHE A 72 -18.11 0.38 6.49
N GLN A 73 -18.36 0.92 5.29
CA GLN A 73 -18.74 2.32 5.11
C GLN A 73 -20.04 2.70 5.83
N ARG A 74 -21.04 1.80 5.89
CA ARG A 74 -22.27 2.04 6.65
C ARG A 74 -22.00 2.10 8.14
N LYS A 75 -21.21 1.16 8.66
CA LYS A 75 -20.83 1.13 10.08
C LYS A 75 -20.00 2.34 10.50
N ASN A 76 -19.19 2.89 9.60
CA ASN A 76 -18.45 4.12 9.85
C ASN A 76 -19.38 5.31 10.18
N VAL A 77 -20.65 5.30 9.77
CA VAL A 77 -21.59 6.37 10.14
C VAL A 77 -21.89 6.35 11.64
N ASP A 78 -21.95 5.16 12.23
CA ASP A 78 -22.29 4.98 13.64
C ASP A 78 -21.07 5.17 14.56
N PHE A 79 -19.87 4.85 14.05
CA PHE A 79 -18.65 4.87 14.85
C PHE A 79 -17.84 6.17 14.77
N LEU A 80 -18.03 7.02 13.75
CA LEU A 80 -17.15 8.16 13.52
C LEU A 80 -17.71 9.48 14.05
N GLU A 81 -16.89 10.21 14.81
CA GLU A 81 -17.16 11.59 15.24
C GLU A 81 -17.20 12.57 14.06
N THR A 82 -16.32 12.34 13.08
CA THR A 82 -16.21 13.15 11.87
C THR A 82 -16.28 12.27 10.66
N PRO A 83 -16.85 12.75 9.53
CA PRO A 83 -16.86 11.99 8.29
C PRO A 83 -15.47 11.47 7.93
N GLU A 84 -15.43 10.24 7.41
CA GLU A 84 -14.19 9.63 6.97
C GLU A 84 -13.50 10.49 5.90
N LEU A 85 -12.20 10.75 6.07
CA LEU A 85 -11.39 11.44 5.08
C LEU A 85 -10.62 10.44 4.23
N MET A 86 -10.90 10.39 2.93
CA MET A 86 -10.24 9.50 1.99
C MET A 86 -9.39 10.29 0.99
N THR A 87 -8.09 10.01 0.95
CA THR A 87 -7.11 10.64 0.06
C THR A 87 -6.48 9.59 -0.84
N THR A 88 -6.43 9.84 -2.15
CA THR A 88 -5.75 8.96 -3.11
C THR A 88 -4.44 9.59 -3.57
N MET A 89 -3.36 8.83 -3.50
CA MET A 89 -2.04 9.24 -3.97
C MET A 89 -1.57 8.32 -5.09
N LEU A 90 -1.15 8.93 -6.20
CA LEU A 90 -0.43 8.22 -7.26
C LEU A 90 1.03 8.16 -6.87
N LEU A 91 1.59 6.95 -6.88
CA LEU A 91 3.04 6.82 -6.70
C LEU A 91 3.71 7.44 -7.92
N PRO A 92 4.72 8.31 -7.74
CA PRO A 92 5.49 8.81 -8.86
C PRO A 92 6.08 7.60 -9.60
N GLY A 93 5.59 7.36 -10.82
CA GLY A 93 6.03 6.25 -11.64
C GLY A 93 7.50 6.40 -11.98
N LYS A 94 8.18 5.26 -12.17
CA LYS A 94 9.48 5.23 -12.86
C LYS A 94 9.33 6.05 -14.14
N THR A 95 10.10 7.12 -14.25
CA THR A 95 10.29 7.85 -15.50
C THR A 95 10.40 6.83 -16.63
N PRO A 96 9.58 6.90 -17.69
CA PRO A 96 9.84 6.09 -18.87
C PRO A 96 11.28 6.40 -19.25
N ALA A 97 12.14 5.39 -19.20
CA ALA A 97 13.50 5.52 -19.68
C ALA A 97 13.36 6.11 -21.08
N HIS A 98 13.94 7.30 -21.28
CA HIS A 98 13.96 8.00 -22.55
C HIS A 98 14.10 6.95 -23.65
N THR A 99 13.09 6.83 -24.51
CA THR A 99 13.22 6.13 -25.78
C THR A 99 14.42 6.77 -26.44
N ARG A 100 15.58 6.09 -26.35
CA ARG A 100 16.81 6.53 -27.00
C ARG A 100 16.44 6.61 -28.47
N ALA A 101 16.39 7.83 -29.01
CA ALA A 101 16.13 8.04 -30.42
C ALA A 101 17.03 7.10 -31.23
N PRO A 102 16.52 6.46 -32.29
CA PRO A 102 17.33 5.58 -33.12
C PRO A 102 18.55 6.36 -33.60
N THR A 103 19.73 5.90 -33.19
CA THR A 103 21.01 6.49 -33.55
C THR A 103 21.08 6.61 -35.08
N PRO A 104 21.47 7.76 -35.66
CA PRO A 104 21.67 7.86 -37.10
C PRO A 104 22.69 6.82 -37.55
N ARG A 105 22.34 6.05 -38.59
CA ARG A 105 23.22 5.07 -39.24
C ARG A 105 24.57 5.72 -39.57
N PRO A 106 25.72 5.17 -39.12
CA PRO A 106 27.01 5.63 -39.61
C PRO A 106 27.12 5.27 -41.09
N GLY A 107 27.47 6.27 -41.92
CA GLY A 107 27.81 6.06 -43.34
C GLY A 107 28.98 5.07 -43.51
N PRO A 108 29.22 4.60 -44.74
CA PRO A 108 30.15 3.51 -45.00
C PRO A 108 31.56 3.89 -44.56
N ARG A 109 32.06 3.22 -43.52
CA ARG A 109 33.43 3.34 -43.03
C ARG A 109 34.29 2.25 -43.64
N THR A 110 35.36 2.69 -44.29
CA THR A 110 36.45 1.90 -44.88
C THR A 110 36.96 0.83 -43.92
N MET A 111 37.15 -0.40 -44.42
CA MET A 111 37.64 -1.55 -43.66
C MET A 111 38.98 -1.26 -42.99
N ARG A 112 39.07 -1.55 -41.68
CA ARG A 112 40.33 -1.83 -40.99
C ARG A 112 40.23 -3.20 -40.30
N PRO A 113 41.34 -3.94 -40.17
CA PRO A 113 41.30 -5.34 -39.74
C PRO A 113 41.02 -5.48 -38.24
N PHE A 114 40.39 -6.62 -37.94
CA PHE A 114 39.96 -7.13 -36.65
C PHE A 114 41.07 -7.13 -35.58
N LEU A 115 40.77 -6.54 -34.43
CA LEU A 115 41.35 -6.90 -33.14
C LEU A 115 40.19 -7.04 -32.16
N SER A 116 39.94 -8.28 -31.73
CA SER A 116 38.94 -8.64 -30.72
C SER A 116 39.20 -7.92 -29.40
N PRO A 117 38.13 -7.54 -28.69
CA PRO A 117 38.18 -7.67 -27.23
C PRO A 117 36.96 -8.39 -26.66
N SER A 118 37.29 -9.33 -25.79
CA SER A 118 36.58 -9.83 -24.61
C SER A 118 35.18 -9.29 -24.35
N THR A 119 34.23 -10.21 -24.27
CA THR A 119 32.88 -10.07 -23.72
C THR A 119 32.91 -9.56 -22.27
N PRO A 120 32.26 -8.42 -21.94
CA PRO A 120 31.81 -8.18 -20.59
C PRO A 120 30.36 -8.68 -20.48
N THR A 121 30.17 -9.78 -19.75
CA THR A 121 28.85 -10.26 -19.33
C THR A 121 28.18 -9.15 -18.51
N ALA A 122 27.21 -8.46 -19.11
CA ALA A 122 26.42 -7.44 -18.45
C ALA A 122 25.54 -8.11 -17.40
N THR A 123 25.94 -7.98 -16.14
CA THR A 123 25.09 -8.25 -14.97
C THR A 123 23.86 -7.36 -15.05
N THR A 124 22.72 -7.99 -15.31
CA THR A 124 21.39 -7.40 -15.21
C THR A 124 21.22 -6.77 -13.82
N PRO A 125 20.89 -5.47 -13.70
CA PRO A 125 20.56 -4.91 -12.40
C PRO A 125 19.24 -5.54 -11.93
N PRO A 126 19.11 -5.89 -10.64
CA PRO A 126 17.89 -6.49 -10.13
C PRO A 126 16.74 -5.50 -10.32
N SER A 127 15.66 -6.02 -10.91
CA SER A 127 14.38 -5.36 -11.05
C SER A 127 14.00 -4.76 -9.69
N THR A 128 14.11 -3.43 -9.57
CA THR A 128 13.70 -2.70 -8.37
C THR A 128 12.19 -2.71 -8.32
N ARG A 129 11.62 -3.83 -7.88
CA ARG A 129 10.34 -3.83 -7.17
C ARG A 129 10.54 -2.86 -6.02
N THR A 130 9.83 -1.75 -6.03
CA THR A 130 9.81 -0.84 -4.88
C THR A 130 9.29 -1.65 -3.71
N CYS A 131 10.17 -2.05 -2.80
CA CYS A 131 9.80 -2.80 -1.62
C CYS A 131 8.74 -1.99 -0.85
N PRO A 132 7.64 -2.60 -0.37
CA PRO A 132 6.65 -1.93 0.46
C PRO A 132 7.29 -1.14 1.61
N CYS A 133 8.40 -1.64 2.16
CA CYS A 133 9.20 -1.00 3.20
C CYS A 133 9.71 0.40 2.83
N LYS A 134 10.10 0.64 1.57
CA LYS A 134 10.55 1.98 1.12
C LYS A 134 9.39 2.96 1.01
N ILE A 135 8.20 2.48 0.66
CA ILE A 135 7.00 3.32 0.59
C ILE A 135 6.50 3.64 2.02
N MET A 136 6.51 2.65 2.92
CA MET A 136 6.18 2.87 4.33
C MET A 136 7.10 3.92 4.99
N LEU A 137 8.41 3.88 4.70
CA LEU A 137 9.35 4.91 5.17
C LEU A 137 9.07 6.30 4.59
N ALA A 138 8.75 6.40 3.30
CA ALA A 138 8.46 7.68 2.64
C ALA A 138 7.21 8.39 3.21
N PHE A 139 6.26 7.63 3.74
CA PHE A 139 5.03 8.16 4.35
C PHE A 139 5.07 8.17 5.90
N ASN A 140 6.23 7.91 6.51
CA ASN A 140 6.37 7.78 7.98
C ASN A 140 5.33 6.81 8.58
N ILE A 141 5.01 5.74 7.85
CA ILE A 141 4.10 4.69 8.28
C ILE A 141 4.93 3.73 9.14
N ALA A 142 4.75 3.82 10.46
CA ALA A 142 5.43 2.93 11.39
C ALA A 142 5.09 1.45 11.08
N PRO A 143 6.08 0.54 11.11
CA PRO A 143 5.82 -0.88 10.97
C PRO A 143 4.91 -1.34 12.13
N TYR A 144 3.82 -1.99 11.76
CA TYR A 144 2.86 -2.71 12.59
C TYR A 144 3.23 -2.89 14.07
N HIS A 145 2.45 -2.27 14.95
CA HIS A 145 1.87 -2.99 16.08
C HIS A 145 0.36 -3.03 15.85
N VAL A 146 -0.11 -4.05 15.13
CA VAL A 146 -1.48 -4.52 15.38
C VAL A 146 -1.39 -5.12 16.79
N VAL A 147 -2.03 -4.46 17.74
CA VAL A 147 -2.21 -5.01 19.09
C VAL A 147 -2.97 -6.34 18.93
N GLU A 148 -2.19 -7.42 18.98
CA GLU A 148 -2.65 -8.75 19.30
C GLU A 148 -1.68 -9.33 20.33
N THR A 149 -1.96 -9.00 21.59
CA THR A 149 -1.74 -9.93 22.68
C THR A 149 -3.11 -10.24 23.27
N SER A 150 -3.70 -11.34 22.83
CA SER A 150 -4.44 -12.18 23.79
C SER A 150 -3.47 -12.50 24.91
N GLN A 151 -3.71 -11.97 26.10
CA GLN A 151 -3.28 -12.63 27.32
C GLN A 151 -4.54 -12.90 28.13
N SER A 152 -4.89 -14.19 28.15
CA SER A 152 -5.70 -14.82 29.17
C SER A 152 -5.26 -14.31 30.54
N ALA A 153 -6.04 -13.42 31.14
CA ALA A 153 -6.07 -13.30 32.59
C ALA A 153 -6.99 -14.41 33.09
N SER A 154 -6.39 -15.58 33.36
CA SER A 154 -7.00 -16.54 34.27
C SER A 154 -7.16 -15.84 35.62
N GLN A 155 -8.34 -15.28 35.89
CA GLN A 155 -8.79 -15.09 37.26
C GLN A 155 -9.44 -16.42 37.68
N SER A 156 -8.62 -17.31 38.23
CA SER A 156 -9.12 -18.28 39.20
C SER A 156 -9.25 -17.53 40.52
N VAL A 157 -10.46 -17.09 40.82
CA VAL A 157 -10.90 -16.75 42.18
C VAL A 157 -12.16 -17.57 42.44
N LEU A 158 -12.03 -18.42 43.47
CA LEU A 158 -12.94 -19.45 44.00
C LEU A 158 -12.85 -20.83 43.36
#